data_AF-A0A6L3B606-F1
#
_entry.id   AF-A0A6L3B606-F1
#
_cell.length_a   1.000
_cell.length_b   1.000
_cell.length_c   1.000
_cell.angle_alpha   90.00
_cell.angle_beta   90.00
_cell.angle_gamma   90.00
#
_symmetry.space_group_name_H-M   'P 1'
#
loop_
_entity.id
_entity.type
_entity.pdbx_description
1 polymer ?
#
loop_
_entity_poly.entity_id
_entity_poly.type
_entity_poly.pdbx_seq_one_letter_code
_entity_poly.pdbx_strand_id
1 'polypeptide(L)'
;MSVNIISATDVETRLAAAQARRRRAAAEESRLRRELVEAARRRAATTKIVLGAALLRAAEAHPSAVPGLVRLLDPHVTRPGDREALRDTPLALPEVADAAASAAVEGGKP
;
A
#
# COMPACT_ATOMS: atom_id res chain seq x y z
N MET A 1 -3.97 -57.88 32.06
CA MET A 1 -3.90 -56.67 31.22
C MET A 1 -5.26 -55.99 31.27
N SER A 2 -5.40 -54.91 32.04
CA SER A 2 -6.69 -54.23 32.20
C SER A 2 -6.91 -53.30 31.01
N VAL A 3 -7.91 -53.60 30.18
CA VAL A 3 -8.33 -52.73 29.07
C VAL A 3 -9.03 -51.52 29.69
N ASN A 4 -8.44 -50.34 29.54
CA ASN A 4 -9.00 -49.10 30.05
C ASN A 4 -10.16 -48.69 29.12
N ILE A 5 -11.39 -49.05 29.48
CA ILE A 5 -12.59 -48.73 28.71
C ILE A 5 -12.89 -47.25 28.97
N ILE A 6 -12.54 -46.40 28.00
CA ILE A 6 -12.85 -44.96 28.05
C ILE A 6 -14.38 -44.82 28.01
N SER A 7 -14.96 -44.18 29.03
CA SER A 7 -16.41 -43.96 29.07
C SER A 7 -16.83 -42.91 28.03
N ALA A 8 -18.08 -42.96 27.57
CA ALA A 8 -18.61 -41.98 26.63
C ALA A 8 -18.46 -40.54 27.17
N THR A 9 -18.66 -40.35 28.48
CA THR A 9 -18.51 -39.06 29.18
C THR A 9 -17.06 -38.55 29.18
N ASP A 10 -16.07 -39.44 29.26
CA ASP A 10 -14.65 -39.07 29.16
C ASP A 10 -14.29 -38.60 27.75
N VAL A 11 -14.85 -39.25 26.73
CA VAL A 11 -14.68 -38.84 25.32
C VAL A 11 -15.29 -37.47 25.08
N GLU A 12 -16.52 -37.25 25.53
CA GLU A 12 -17.22 -35.96 25.40
C GLU A 12 -16.47 -34.83 26.10
N THR A 13 -15.97 -35.08 27.32
CA THR A 13 -15.18 -34.10 28.08
C THR A 13 -13.88 -33.76 27.35
N ARG A 14 -13.19 -34.76 26.81
CA ARG A 14 -11.97 -34.55 26.02
C ARG A 14 -12.23 -33.79 24.73
N LEU A 15 -13.34 -34.09 24.04
CA LEU A 15 -13.76 -33.39 22.83
C LEU A 15 -14.10 -31.92 23.12
N ALA A 16 -14.86 -31.65 24.19
CA ALA A 16 -15.20 -30.30 24.60
C ALA A 16 -13.94 -29.48 24.93
N ALA A 17 -12.99 -30.06 25.67
CA ALA A 17 -11.71 -29.42 25.96
C ALA A 17 -10.89 -29.15 24.68
N ALA A 18 -10.87 -30.09 23.73
CA ALA A 18 -10.19 -29.91 22.45
C ALA A 18 -10.83 -28.82 21.59
N GLN A 19 -12.16 -28.77 21.53
CA GLN A 19 -12.90 -27.73 20.81
C GLN A 19 -12.68 -26.34 21.44
N ALA A 20 -12.66 -26.24 22.77
CA ALA A 20 -12.35 -25.00 23.46
C ALA A 20 -10.94 -24.49 23.13
N ARG A 21 -9.94 -25.38 23.12
CA ARG A 21 -8.56 -25.05 22.70
C ARG A 21 -8.52 -24.58 21.25
N ARG A 22 -9.21 -25.26 20.34
CA ARG A 22 -9.30 -24.86 18.92
C ARG A 22 -9.93 -23.47 18.75
N ARG A 23 -11.01 -23.17 19.48
CA ARG A 23 -11.65 -21.85 19.45
C ARG A 23 -10.72 -20.74 19.96
N ARG A 24 -9.99 -21.00 21.05
CA ARG A 24 -8.99 -20.05 21.57
C ARG A 24 -7.85 -19.81 20.58
N ALA A 25 -7.26 -20.88 20.05
CA ALA A 25 -6.20 -20.78 19.05
C ALA A 25 -6.66 -20.03 17.78
N ALA A 26 -7.88 -20.30 17.30
CA ALA A 26 -8.44 -19.57 16.15
C ALA A 26 -8.69 -18.08 16.45
N ALA A 27 -9.09 -17.74 17.69
CA ALA A 27 -9.26 -16.35 18.10
C ALA A 27 -7.92 -15.62 18.17
N GLU A 28 -6.87 -16.25 18.73
CA GLU A 28 -5.51 -15.72 18.76
C GLU A 28 -4.94 -15.55 17.35
N GLU A 29 -5.12 -16.54 16.48
CA GLU A 29 -4.70 -16.44 15.09
C GLU A 29 -5.40 -15.29 14.36
N SER A 30 -6.73 -15.14 14.54
CA SER A 30 -7.46 -14.01 13.94
C SER A 30 -6.93 -12.67 14.43
N ARG A 31 -6.63 -12.55 15.72
CA ARG A 31 -6.04 -11.35 16.31
C ARG A 31 -4.66 -11.04 15.71
N LEU A 32 -3.75 -12.02 15.70
CA LEU A 32 -2.41 -11.86 15.15
C LEU A 32 -2.44 -11.49 13.66
N ARG A 33 -3.35 -12.10 12.88
CA ARG A 33 -3.54 -11.74 11.47
C ARG A 33 -3.96 -10.28 11.30
N ARG A 34 -4.87 -9.78 12.14
CA ARG A 34 -5.27 -8.36 12.11
C ARG A 34 -4.10 -7.44 12.47
N GLU A 35 -3.37 -7.77 13.53
CA GLU A 35 -2.19 -7.00 13.96
C GLU A 35 -1.12 -6.94 12.86
N LEU A 36 -0.87 -8.05 12.16
CA LEU A 36 0.05 -8.09 11.01
C LEU A 36 -0.44 -7.25 9.83
N VAL A 37 -1.73 -7.29 9.50
CA VAL A 37 -2.31 -6.47 8.43
C VAL A 37 -2.19 -4.98 8.78
N GLU A 38 -2.47 -4.59 10.02
CA GLU A 38 -2.31 -3.21 10.47
C GLU A 38 -0.85 -2.76 10.45
N ALA A 39 0.08 -3.60 10.93
CA ALA A 39 1.51 -3.31 10.88
C ALA A 39 2.00 -3.15 9.44
N ALA A 40 1.57 -4.02 8.53
CA ALA A 40 1.89 -3.94 7.11
C ALA A 40 1.35 -2.65 6.47
N ARG A 41 0.11 -2.26 6.80
CA ARG A 41 -0.49 -0.99 6.35
C ARG A 41 0.30 0.22 6.85
N ARG A 42 0.63 0.25 8.15
CA ARG A 42 1.46 1.31 8.74
C ARG A 42 2.82 1.40 8.05
N ARG A 43 3.50 0.27 7.88
CA ARG A 43 4.80 0.22 7.18
C ARG A 43 4.68 0.71 5.74
N ALA A 44 3.66 0.29 4.99
CA ALA A 44 3.45 0.74 3.63
C ALA A 44 3.23 2.26 3.55
N ALA A 45 2.48 2.84 4.50
CA ALA A 45 2.31 4.29 4.59
C ALA A 45 3.63 5.01 4.89
N THR A 46 4.39 4.54 5.88
CA THR A 46 5.71 5.09 6.21
C THR A 46 6.68 5.00 5.03
N THR A 47 6.74 3.86 4.34
CA THR A 47 7.60 3.68 3.17
C THR A 47 7.28 4.68 2.07
N LYS A 48 6.00 4.95 1.80
CA LYS A 48 5.59 5.97 0.81
C LYS A 48 6.11 7.36 1.17
N ILE A 49 5.99 7.75 2.45
CA ILE A 49 6.46 9.05 2.94
C ILE A 49 7.98 9.15 2.81
N VAL A 50 8.72 8.14 3.26
CA VAL A 50 10.19 8.15 3.21
C VAL A 50 10.69 8.16 1.76
N LEU A 51 10.12 7.33 0.89
CA LEU A 51 10.49 7.31 -0.53
C LEU A 51 10.16 8.63 -1.22
N GLY A 52 8.99 9.22 -0.94
CA GLY A 52 8.61 10.52 -1.49
C GLY A 52 9.56 11.64 -1.08
N ALA A 53 9.92 11.71 0.20
CA ALA A 53 10.88 12.69 0.71
C ALA A 53 12.28 12.48 0.10
N ALA A 54 12.73 11.23 -0.01
CA ALA A 54 14.01 10.92 -0.64
C ALA A 54 14.02 11.28 -2.13
N LEU A 55 12.92 11.02 -2.85
CA LEU A 55 12.78 11.39 -4.26
C LEU A 55 12.81 12.91 -4.44
N LEU A 56 12.09 13.65 -3.61
CA LEU A 56 12.09 15.12 -3.63
C LEU A 56 13.52 15.66 -3.42
N ARG A 57 14.22 15.12 -2.42
CA ARG A 57 15.62 15.51 -2.16
C ARG A 57 16.55 15.16 -3.31
N ALA A 58 16.35 14.00 -3.94
CA ALA A 58 17.14 13.59 -5.11
C ALA A 58 16.86 14.49 -6.32
N ALA A 59 15.62 14.93 -6.51
CA ALA A 59 15.24 15.86 -7.58
C ALA A 59 15.91 17.24 -7.39
N GLU A 60 15.98 17.75 -6.15
CA GLU A 60 16.74 18.97 -5.83
C GLU A 60 18.23 18.83 -6.12
N ALA A 61 18.82 17.66 -5.81
CA ALA A 61 20.25 17.41 -6.01
C ALA A 61 20.61 17.13 -7.48
N HIS A 62 19.66 16.60 -8.27
CA HIS A 62 19.87 16.20 -9.67
C HIS A 62 18.80 16.79 -10.60
N PRO A 63 18.84 18.10 -10.89
CA PRO A 63 17.84 18.75 -11.74
C PRO A 63 17.72 18.16 -13.15
N SER A 64 18.80 17.58 -13.68
CA SER A 64 18.79 16.94 -15.01
C SER A 64 17.90 15.69 -15.08
N ALA A 65 17.63 15.02 -13.96
CA ALA A 65 16.75 13.85 -13.90
C ALA A 65 15.27 14.22 -13.81
N VAL A 66 14.96 15.45 -13.39
CA VAL A 66 13.59 15.93 -13.11
C VAL A 66 12.64 15.77 -14.31
N PRO A 67 12.98 16.14 -15.55
CA PRO A 67 12.05 15.99 -16.68
C PRO A 67 11.64 14.54 -16.92
N GLY A 68 12.57 13.60 -16.75
CA GLY A 68 12.29 12.16 -16.87
C GLY A 68 11.35 11.66 -15.76
N LEU A 69 11.56 12.13 -14.53
CA LEU A 69 10.71 11.81 -13.38
C LEU A 69 9.31 12.40 -13.50
N VAL A 70 9.19 13.66 -13.91
CA VAL A 70 7.90 14.33 -14.15
C VAL A 70 7.10 13.57 -15.20
N ARG A 71 7.72 13.20 -16.33
CA ARG A 71 7.07 12.40 -17.38
C ARG A 71 6.63 11.02 -16.88
N LEU A 72 7.38 10.41 -15.97
CA LEU A 72 7.01 9.14 -15.35
C LEU A 72 5.83 9.29 -14.38
N LEU A 73 5.77 10.40 -13.62
CA LEU A 73 4.73 10.64 -12.61
C LEU A 73 3.40 11.11 -13.20
N ASP A 74 3.43 11.88 -14.28
CA ASP A 74 2.24 12.53 -14.86
C ASP A 74 1.04 11.58 -15.11
N PRO A 75 1.21 10.36 -15.67
CA PRO A 75 0.09 9.43 -15.86
C PRO A 75 -0.52 8.90 -14.56
N HIS A 76 0.21 8.97 -13.46
CA HIS A 76 -0.20 8.41 -12.17
C HIS A 76 -0.82 9.46 -11.24
N VAL A 77 -0.56 10.75 -11.47
CA VAL A 77 -1.09 11.87 -10.67
C VAL A 77 -2.28 12.50 -11.40
N THR A 78 -3.43 11.86 -11.25
CA THR A 78 -4.66 12.25 -11.94
C THR A 78 -5.56 13.19 -11.13
N ARG A 79 -5.39 13.22 -9.81
CA ARG A 79 -6.24 14.03 -8.92
C ARG A 79 -5.74 15.47 -8.88
N PRO A 80 -6.62 16.48 -9.01
CA PRO A 80 -6.23 17.89 -8.92
C PRO A 80 -5.50 18.23 -7.62
N GLY A 81 -5.95 17.70 -6.49
CA GLY A 81 -5.30 17.93 -5.18
C GLY A 81 -3.88 17.37 -5.09
N ASP A 82 -3.60 16.26 -5.76
CA ASP A 82 -2.25 15.68 -5.78
C ASP A 82 -1.31 16.51 -6.69
N ARG A 83 -1.85 17.09 -7.79
CA ARG A 83 -1.11 18.03 -8.64
C ARG A 83 -0.79 19.33 -7.91
N GLU A 84 -1.77 19.87 -7.17
CA GLU A 84 -1.60 21.06 -6.33
C GLU A 84 -0.49 20.86 -5.30
N ALA A 85 -0.46 19.70 -4.64
CA ALA A 85 0.57 19.38 -3.64
C ALA A 85 2.01 19.34 -4.21
N LEU A 86 2.16 19.17 -5.53
CA LEU A 86 3.46 19.15 -6.21
C LEU A 86 3.85 20.51 -6.82
N ARG A 87 2.95 21.49 -6.86
CA ARG A 87 3.12 22.77 -7.59
C ARG A 87 4.40 23.51 -7.24
N ASP A 88 4.75 23.56 -5.95
CA ASP A 88 5.92 24.29 -5.45
C ASP A 88 7.17 23.40 -5.29
N THR A 89 7.17 22.24 -5.94
CA THR A 89 8.27 21.28 -5.88
C THR A 89 8.97 21.16 -7.24
N PRO A 90 10.21 20.66 -7.29
CA PRO A 90 10.86 20.30 -8.55
C PRO A 90 10.05 19.29 -9.39
N LEU A 91 9.09 18.58 -8.80
CA LEU A 91 8.25 17.59 -9.47
C LEU A 91 6.89 18.15 -9.92
N ALA A 92 6.75 19.47 -9.99
CA ALA A 92 5.55 20.13 -10.50
C ALA A 92 5.18 19.59 -11.89
N LEU A 93 3.91 19.19 -12.03
CA LEU A 93 3.38 18.65 -13.28
C LEU A 93 2.79 19.77 -14.13
N PRO A 94 2.91 19.71 -15.47
CA PRO A 94 2.25 20.67 -16.34
C PRO A 94 0.73 20.61 -16.13
N GLU A 95 0.07 21.77 -16.13
CA GLU A 95 -1.38 21.81 -16.08
C GLU A 95 -1.95 21.16 -17.34
N VAL A 96 -3.06 20.43 -17.20
CA VAL A 96 -3.68 19.61 -18.25
C VAL A 96 -4.21 20.45 -19.43
N ALA A 97 -4.06 21.78 -19.38
CA ALA A 97 -4.54 22.70 -20.40
C ALA A 97 -3.82 22.62 -21.76
N ASP A 98 -2.60 22.05 -21.86
CA ASP A 98 -1.78 22.16 -23.09
C ASP A 98 -1.47 20.85 -23.84
N ALA A 99 -1.93 19.69 -23.35
CA ALA A 99 -1.77 18.44 -24.11
C ALA A 99 -2.62 18.42 -25.39
N ALA A 100 -3.77 19.11 -25.40
CA ALA A 100 -4.59 19.29 -26.59
C ALA A 100 -4.12 20.44 -27.50
N ALA A 101 -3.40 21.42 -26.95
CA ALA A 101 -2.90 22.57 -27.71
C ALA A 101 -1.59 22.27 -28.46
N SER A 102 -0.68 21.48 -27.89
CA SER A 102 0.58 21.12 -28.58
C SER A 102 0.39 20.14 -29.75
N ALA A 103 -0.60 19.24 -29.69
CA ALA A 103 -0.94 18.34 -30.80
C ALA A 103 -1.61 19.05 -31.99
N ALA A 104 -2.20 20.23 -31.77
CA ALA A 104 -2.85 21.02 -32.82
C ALA A 104 -1.88 21.90 -33.63
N VAL A 105 -0.67 22.18 -33.10
CA VAL A 105 0.31 23.07 -33.75
C VAL A 105 1.25 22.31 -34.70
N GLU A 106 1.48 21.00 -34.52
CA GLU A 106 2.34 20.21 -35.42
C GLU A 106 1.65 19.75 -36.73
N GLY A 107 0.32 19.87 -36.83
CA GLY A 107 -0.45 19.48 -38.02
C GLY A 107 -0.59 20.56 -39.10
N GLY A 108 -0.06 21.77 -38.87
CA GLY A 108 -0.20 22.89 -39.78
C GLY A 108 1.15 23.39 -40.27
N LYS A 109 1.67 22.82 -41.36
CA LYS A 109 2.64 23.50 -42.22
C LYS A 109 2.06 23.67 -43.63
N PRO A 110 2.42 24.78 -44.32
CA PRO A 110 1.77 25.26 -45.54
C PRO A 110 2.05 24.38 -46.77
#